data_AF-A0A2V5EDI6-F1
#
_entry.id   AF-A0A2V5EDI6-F1
#
_cell.length_a   1.000
_cell.length_b   1.000
_cell.length_c   1.000
_cell.angle_alpha   90.00
_cell.angle_beta   90.00
_cell.angle_gamma   90.00
#
_symmetry.space_group_name_H-M   'P 1'
#
loop_
_entity.id
_entity.type
_entity.pdbx_description
1 polymer ?
#
loop_
_entity_poly.entity_id
_entity_poly.type
_entity_poly.pdbx_seq_one_letter_code
_entity_poly.pdbx_strand_id
1 'polypeptide(L)'
;MDIADVAKRTGVPASTLRYYEKKGLLKSLAGRGQRRQFAADVADRLALIALGQAAGFSLDEVGGMLVDLQVDRQMLISKADELDARIKRLQAMSKGLRHAAQCPEEDHLCCPKFQRLMKLSAAGVLGEKPALAPRPGKA
;
A
#
# COMPACT_ATOMS: atom_id res chain seq x y z
N MET A 1 -6.38 11.16 -23.66
CA MET A 1 -5.07 11.61 -23.13
C MET A 1 -4.00 10.58 -23.47
N ASP A 2 -2.85 10.97 -24.00
CA ASP A 2 -1.78 10.01 -24.31
C ASP A 2 -1.07 9.51 -23.05
N ILE A 3 -0.45 8.33 -23.12
CA ILE A 3 0.31 7.73 -22.03
C ILE A 3 1.42 8.65 -21.48
N ALA A 4 2.06 9.45 -22.32
CA ALA A 4 3.09 10.39 -21.87
C ALA A 4 2.48 11.54 -21.03
N ASP A 5 1.30 12.02 -21.41
CA ASP A 5 0.59 13.07 -20.67
C ASP A 5 0.08 12.54 -19.34
N VAL A 6 -0.46 11.31 -19.31
CA VAL A 6 -0.86 10.63 -18.08
C VAL A 6 0.32 10.53 -17.13
N ALA A 7 1.47 10.03 -17.61
CA ALA A 7 2.65 9.85 -16.79
C ALA A 7 3.18 11.17 -16.20
N LYS A 8 3.14 12.27 -16.99
CA LYS A 8 3.52 13.60 -16.51
C LYS A 8 2.56 14.14 -15.44
N ARG A 9 1.26 13.93 -15.61
CA ARG A 9 0.24 14.46 -14.69
C ARG A 9 0.15 13.68 -13.38
N THR A 10 0.28 12.36 -13.43
CA THR A 10 0.09 11.49 -12.26
C THR A 10 1.40 11.07 -11.60
N GLY A 11 2.54 11.31 -12.25
CA GLY A 11 3.85 10.80 -11.81
C GLY A 11 4.00 9.29 -11.95
N VAL A 12 3.00 8.58 -12.47
CA VAL A 12 3.04 7.13 -12.67
C VAL A 12 3.85 6.81 -13.93
N PRO A 13 4.92 5.99 -13.84
CA PRO A 13 5.71 5.62 -15.01
C PRO A 13 4.88 4.96 -16.10
N ALA A 14 5.20 5.25 -17.37
CA ALA A 14 4.51 4.66 -18.51
C ALA A 14 4.60 3.12 -18.52
N SER A 15 5.65 2.52 -17.94
CA SER A 15 5.76 1.08 -17.73
C SER A 15 4.68 0.54 -16.79
N THR A 16 4.42 1.24 -15.68
CA THR A 16 3.34 0.92 -14.74
C THR A 16 1.96 1.06 -15.39
N LEU A 17 1.74 2.10 -16.20
CA LEU A 17 0.49 2.27 -16.95
C LEU A 17 0.23 1.10 -17.92
N ARG A 18 1.27 0.65 -18.65
CA ARG A 18 1.19 -0.54 -19.51
C ARG A 18 0.93 -1.81 -18.72
N TYR A 19 1.53 -1.93 -17.55
CA TYR A 19 1.31 -3.08 -16.67
C TYR A 19 -0.13 -3.14 -16.15
N TYR A 20 -0.69 -2.00 -15.71
CA TYR A 20 -2.08 -1.90 -15.28
C TYR A 20 -3.06 -2.15 -16.44
N GLU A 21 -2.76 -1.67 -17.64
CA GLU A 21 -3.52 -2.01 -18.84
C GLU A 21 -3.51 -3.52 -19.11
N LYS A 22 -2.34 -4.18 -19.06
CA LYS A 22 -2.21 -5.64 -19.25
C LYS A 22 -2.99 -6.43 -18.20
N LYS A 23 -3.07 -5.92 -16.98
CA LYS A 23 -3.85 -6.48 -15.87
C LYS A 23 -5.35 -6.18 -15.95
N GLY A 24 -5.82 -5.42 -16.96
CA GLY A 24 -7.23 -5.03 -17.10
C GLY A 24 -7.67 -3.89 -16.17
N LEU A 25 -6.75 -3.36 -15.37
CA LEU A 25 -6.99 -2.24 -14.45
C LEU A 25 -7.10 -0.89 -15.14
N LEU A 26 -6.67 -0.81 -16.39
CA LEU A 26 -6.83 0.35 -17.27
C LEU A 26 -7.26 -0.15 -18.64
N LYS A 27 -8.04 0.66 -19.36
CA LYS A 27 -8.45 0.36 -20.73
C LYS A 27 -7.95 1.48 -21.64
N SER A 28 -7.18 1.12 -22.67
CA SER A 28 -6.88 2.08 -23.73
C SER A 28 -8.08 2.21 -24.67
N LEU A 29 -8.36 3.46 -25.06
CA LEU A 29 -9.33 3.82 -26.09
C LEU A 29 -8.77 3.66 -27.51
N ALA A 30 -7.47 3.47 -27.66
CA ALA A 30 -6.81 3.39 -28.95
C ALA A 30 -6.99 2.01 -29.60
N GLY A 31 -7.24 1.98 -30.91
CA GLY A 31 -7.25 0.76 -31.70
C GLY A 31 -5.88 0.10 -31.81
N ARG A 32 -5.83 -1.18 -32.23
CA ARG A 32 -4.57 -1.90 -32.43
C ARG A 32 -3.66 -1.14 -33.39
N GLY A 33 -2.40 -0.93 -33.00
CA GLY A 33 -1.40 -0.23 -33.81
C GLY A 33 -1.39 1.30 -33.66
N GLN A 34 -2.33 1.88 -32.91
CA GLN A 34 -2.31 3.31 -32.59
C GLN A 34 -1.65 3.59 -31.24
N ARG A 35 -1.21 4.84 -31.07
CA ARG A 35 -0.63 5.33 -29.81
C ARG A 35 -1.67 5.23 -28.70
N ARG A 36 -1.29 4.67 -27.54
CA ARG A 36 -2.20 4.41 -26.41
C ARG A 36 -2.83 5.70 -25.92
N GLN A 37 -4.15 5.74 -25.98
CA GLN A 37 -4.94 6.84 -25.42
C GLN A 37 -5.78 6.30 -24.27
N PHE A 38 -5.89 7.09 -23.20
CA PHE A 38 -6.72 6.83 -22.05
C PHE A 38 -7.81 7.89 -21.94
N ALA A 39 -8.93 7.52 -21.32
CA ALA A 39 -10.00 8.45 -20.98
C ALA A 39 -9.53 9.50 -19.96
N ALA A 40 -10.29 10.58 -19.81
CA ALA A 40 -9.90 11.69 -18.94
C ALA A 40 -9.91 11.32 -17.44
N ASP A 41 -10.78 10.37 -17.06
CA ASP A 41 -10.95 9.78 -15.73
C ASP A 41 -9.81 8.83 -15.32
N VAL A 42 -8.85 8.57 -16.22
CA VAL A 42 -7.70 7.69 -15.93
C VAL A 42 -6.91 8.15 -14.70
N ALA A 43 -6.86 9.45 -14.44
CA ALA A 43 -6.19 9.99 -13.26
C ALA A 43 -6.89 9.57 -11.96
N ASP A 44 -8.23 9.67 -11.91
CA ASP A 44 -9.03 9.24 -10.77
C ASP A 44 -8.93 7.73 -10.55
N ARG A 45 -8.94 6.96 -11.65
CA ARG A 45 -8.76 5.50 -11.58
C ARG A 45 -7.38 5.12 -11.04
N LEU A 46 -6.32 5.84 -11.44
CA LEU A 46 -4.98 5.64 -10.90
C LEU A 46 -4.89 6.02 -9.41
N ALA A 47 -5.57 7.09 -9.00
CA ALA A 47 -5.65 7.49 -7.60
C ALA A 47 -6.35 6.43 -6.74
N LEU A 48 -7.43 5.83 -7.25
CA LEU A 48 -8.12 4.71 -6.58
C LEU A 48 -7.23 3.47 -6.46
N ILE A 49 -6.47 3.13 -7.52
CA ILE A 49 -5.51 2.02 -7.47
C ILE A 49 -4.44 2.29 -6.41
N ALA A 50 -3.89 3.51 -6.37
CA ALA A 50 -2.88 3.89 -5.39
C ALA A 50 -3.43 3.84 -3.95
N LEU A 51 -4.67 4.31 -3.73
CA LEU A 51 -5.33 4.24 -2.43
C LEU A 51 -5.53 2.79 -1.98
N GLY A 52 -6.02 1.92 -2.86
CA GLY A 52 -6.21 0.51 -2.55
C GLY A 52 -4.89 -0.20 -2.19
N GLN A 53 -3.83 0.04 -2.96
CA GLN A 53 -2.51 -0.51 -2.64
C GLN A 53 -1.96 0.02 -1.31
N ALA A 54 -2.15 1.31 -1.00
CA ALA A 54 -1.72 1.90 0.26
C ALA A 54 -2.49 1.31 1.46
N ALA A 55 -3.77 0.98 1.27
CA ALA A 55 -4.59 0.30 2.27
C ALA A 55 -4.23 -1.20 2.42
N GLY A 56 -3.34 -1.75 1.59
CA GLY A 56 -2.92 -3.15 1.66
C GLY A 56 -3.79 -4.12 0.86
N PHE A 57 -4.56 -3.62 -0.12
CA PHE A 57 -5.18 -4.46 -1.13
C PHE A 57 -4.18 -4.84 -2.22
N SER A 58 -4.33 -6.06 -2.73
CA SER A 58 -3.68 -6.50 -3.95
C SER A 58 -4.27 -5.82 -5.18
N LEU A 59 -3.50 -5.81 -6.27
CA LEU A 59 -3.96 -5.24 -7.54
C LEU A 59 -5.18 -5.96 -8.11
N ASP A 60 -5.27 -7.27 -7.89
CA ASP A 60 -6.39 -8.08 -8.41
C ASP A 60 -7.68 -7.77 -7.62
N GLU A 61 -7.59 -7.57 -6.30
CA GLU A 61 -8.69 -7.11 -5.44
C GLU A 61 -9.20 -5.72 -5.84
N VAL A 62 -8.28 -4.76 -6.02
CA VAL A 62 -8.65 -3.41 -6.47
C VAL A 62 -9.22 -3.45 -7.88
N GLY A 63 -8.73 -4.34 -8.74
CA GLY A 63 -9.25 -4.57 -10.07
C GLY A 63 -10.70 -5.02 -10.08
N GLY A 64 -11.06 -6.01 -9.24
CA GLY A 64 -12.43 -6.48 -9.10
C GLY A 64 -13.39 -5.35 -8.71
N MET A 65 -13.01 -4.54 -7.72
CA MET A 65 -13.82 -3.39 -7.28
C MET A 65 -14.02 -2.34 -8.39
N LEU A 66 -12.99 -2.10 -9.21
CA LEU A 66 -13.02 -1.10 -10.28
C LEU A 66 -13.75 -1.55 -11.54
N VAL A 67 -13.74 -2.85 -11.85
CA VAL A 67 -14.34 -3.39 -13.07
C VAL A 67 -15.84 -3.60 -12.89
N ASP A 68 -16.24 -4.19 -11.77
CA ASP A 68 -17.64 -4.57 -11.55
C ASP A 68 -18.44 -3.49 -10.80
N LEU A 69 -17.78 -2.44 -10.31
CA LEU A 69 -18.33 -1.41 -9.41
C LEU A 69 -19.03 -1.98 -8.16
N GLN A 70 -18.86 -3.28 -7.92
CA GLN A 70 -19.35 -3.98 -6.74
C GLN A 70 -18.31 -3.83 -5.65
N VAL A 71 -18.50 -2.81 -4.82
CA VAL A 71 -17.67 -2.63 -3.63
C VAL A 71 -18.18 -3.58 -2.55
N ASP A 72 -17.40 -4.60 -2.25
CA ASP A 72 -17.64 -5.46 -1.09
C ASP A 72 -17.36 -4.66 0.19
N ARG A 73 -18.44 -4.18 0.82
CA ARG A 73 -18.37 -3.40 2.06
C ARG A 73 -17.76 -4.20 3.20
N GLN A 74 -17.98 -5.52 3.23
CA GLN A 74 -17.45 -6.37 4.29
C GLN A 74 -15.92 -6.48 4.17
N MET A 75 -15.42 -6.65 2.94
CA MET A 75 -13.99 -6.66 2.66
C MET A 75 -13.31 -5.33 3.06
N LEU A 76 -13.95 -4.18 2.79
CA LEU A 76 -13.43 -2.88 3.23
C LEU A 76 -13.36 -2.78 4.75
N ILE A 77 -14.39 -3.20 5.46
CA ILE A 77 -14.42 -3.19 6.94
C ILE A 77 -13.32 -4.11 7.48
N SER A 78 -13.19 -5.34 6.96
CA SER A 78 -12.14 -6.27 7.40
C SER A 78 -10.73 -5.70 7.16
N LYS A 79 -10.50 -5.02 6.03
CA LYS A 79 -9.22 -4.34 5.80
C LYS A 79 -9.01 -3.17 6.76
N ALA A 80 -10.05 -2.42 7.09
CA ALA A 80 -9.98 -1.36 8.09
C ALA A 80 -9.59 -1.93 9.47
N ASP A 81 -10.19 -3.05 9.88
CA ASP A 81 -9.86 -3.74 11.14
C ASP A 81 -8.39 -4.23 11.15
N GLU A 82 -7.90 -4.76 10.03
CA GLU A 82 -6.48 -5.13 9.87
C GLU A 82 -5.56 -3.91 10.06
N LEU A 83 -5.90 -2.78 9.45
CA LEU A 83 -5.15 -1.53 9.57
C LEU A 83 -5.19 -0.98 11.00
N ASP A 84 -6.33 -1.03 11.69
CA ASP A 84 -6.47 -0.60 13.08
C ASP A 84 -5.65 -1.48 14.03
N ALA A 85 -5.64 -2.79 13.81
CA ALA A 85 -4.78 -3.71 14.56
C ALA A 85 -3.29 -3.40 14.33
N ARG A 86 -2.91 -3.04 13.11
CA ARG A 86 -1.55 -2.60 12.78
C ARG A 86 -1.19 -1.27 13.44
N ILE A 87 -2.07 -0.28 13.40
CA ILE A 87 -1.90 1.02 14.07
C ILE A 87 -1.67 0.83 15.57
N LYS A 88 -2.49 0.00 16.23
CA LYS A 88 -2.33 -0.30 17.67
C LYS A 88 -0.94 -0.88 17.99
N ARG A 89 -0.45 -1.81 17.16
CA ARG A 89 0.91 -2.38 17.30
C ARG A 89 2.00 -1.32 17.13
N LEU A 90 1.94 -0.54 16.04
CA LEU A 90 2.93 0.52 15.77
C LEU A 90 2.92 1.62 16.84
N GLN A 91 1.76 1.98 17.36
CA GLN A 91 1.64 2.92 18.48
C GLN A 91 2.27 2.38 19.76
N ALA A 92 2.09 1.09 20.06
CA ALA A 92 2.73 0.46 21.22
C ALA A 92 4.26 0.48 21.09
N MET A 93 4.79 0.15 19.91
CA MET A 93 6.23 0.24 19.63
C MET A 93 6.75 1.68 19.75
N SER A 94 6.05 2.65 19.17
CA SER A 94 6.41 4.07 19.26
C SER A 94 6.44 4.57 20.70
N LYS A 95 5.43 4.22 21.51
CA LYS A 95 5.40 4.53 22.95
C LYS A 95 6.59 3.89 23.69
N GLY A 96 6.94 2.67 23.31
CA GLY A 96 8.10 1.97 23.82
C GLY A 96 9.44 2.67 23.55
N LEU A 97 9.66 3.06 22.29
CA LEU A 97 10.85 3.81 21.88
C LEU A 97 10.95 5.17 22.57
N ARG A 98 9.82 5.89 22.68
CA ARG A 98 9.79 7.16 23.43
C ARG A 98 10.12 6.98 24.91
N HIS A 99 9.65 5.89 25.51
CA HIS A 99 9.97 5.60 26.90
C HIS A 99 11.45 5.30 27.10
N ALA A 100 12.05 4.48 26.23
CA ALA A 100 13.48 4.17 26.30
C ALA A 100 14.34 5.45 26.20
N ALA A 101 13.95 6.41 25.34
CA ALA A 101 14.66 7.67 25.18
C ALA A 101 14.60 8.61 26.40
N GLN A 102 13.62 8.43 27.29
CA GLN A 102 13.40 9.27 28.47
C GLN A 102 13.67 8.52 29.79
N CYS A 103 14.17 7.30 29.70
CA CYS A 103 14.37 6.45 30.85
C CYS A 103 15.61 6.94 31.64
N PRO A 104 15.47 7.26 32.93
CA PRO A 104 16.57 7.77 33.76
C PRO A 104 17.52 6.68 34.27
N GLU A 105 17.28 5.40 33.98
CA GLU A 105 18.18 4.31 34.34
C GLU A 105 19.47 4.33 33.50
N GLU A 106 20.62 4.17 34.16
CA GLU A 106 21.95 4.10 33.54
C GLU A 106 22.11 2.91 32.59
N ASP A 107 21.34 1.83 32.82
CA ASP A 107 21.24 0.67 31.94
C ASP A 107 19.80 0.46 31.47
N HIS A 108 19.53 0.84 30.22
CA HIS A 108 18.23 0.69 29.57
C HIS A 108 17.78 -0.78 29.44
N LEU A 109 18.68 -1.76 29.55
CA LEU A 109 18.33 -3.18 29.54
C LEU A 109 17.68 -3.61 30.86
N CYS A 110 17.87 -2.87 31.96
CA CYS A 110 17.20 -3.12 33.23
C CYS A 110 15.78 -2.54 33.27
N CYS A 111 15.43 -1.65 32.34
CA CYS A 111 14.11 -1.03 32.29
C CYS A 111 13.01 -2.08 32.01
N PRO A 112 12.05 -2.31 32.94
CA PRO A 112 11.03 -3.35 32.80
C PRO A 112 10.12 -3.16 31.57
N LYS A 113 9.86 -1.89 31.20
CA LYS A 113 9.10 -1.55 30.00
C LYS A 113 9.86 -1.89 28.72
N PHE A 114 11.17 -1.62 28.67
CA PHE A 114 12.01 -1.94 27.53
C PHE A 114 12.20 -3.46 27.36
N GLN A 115 12.44 -4.18 28.45
CA GLN A 115 12.50 -5.65 28.43
C GLN A 115 11.21 -6.29 27.91
N ARG A 116 10.04 -5.74 28.27
CA ARG A 116 8.74 -6.22 27.77
C ARG A 116 8.63 -6.06 26.25
N LEU A 117 9.08 -4.94 25.70
CA LEU A 117 9.11 -4.70 24.25
C LEU A 117 10.07 -5.67 23.54
N MET A 118 11.27 -5.86 24.09
CA MET A 118 12.24 -6.82 23.56
C MET A 118 11.68 -8.24 23.49
N LYS A 119 10.99 -8.68 24.55
CA LYS A 119 10.31 -9.99 24.58
C LYS A 119 9.22 -10.11 23.51
N LEU A 120 8.42 -9.06 23.30
CA LEU A 120 7.40 -9.03 22.27
C LEU A 120 7.99 -9.04 20.85
N SER A 121 9.13 -8.39 20.64
CA SER A 121 9.88 -8.44 19.37
C SER A 121 10.44 -9.84 19.11
N ALA A 122 11.09 -10.46 20.11
CA ALA A 122 11.67 -11.80 19.99
C ALA A 122 10.61 -12.88 19.72
N ALA A 123 9.39 -12.71 20.26
CA ALA A 123 8.26 -13.58 19.99
C ALA A 123 7.60 -13.37 18.61
N GLY A 124 8.09 -12.43 17.79
CA GLY A 124 7.54 -12.14 16.46
C GLY A 124 6.19 -11.41 16.48
N VAL A 125 5.70 -11.02 17.65
CA VAL A 125 4.38 -10.36 17.83
C VAL A 125 4.37 -8.94 17.25
N LEU A 126 5.56 -8.34 17.09
CA LEU A 126 5.74 -6.96 16.60
C LEU A 126 6.10 -6.84 15.11
N GLY A 127 6.41 -7.94 14.42
CA GLY A 127 6.86 -7.91 13.02
C GLY A 127 5.77 -8.31 12.02
N GLU A 128 5.55 -7.50 10.98
CA GLU A 128 4.81 -7.92 9.79
C GLU A 128 5.77 -8.38 8.70
N LYS A 129 5.39 -9.45 7.98
CA LYS A 129 6.06 -9.85 6.74
C LYS A 129 5.83 -8.72 5.72
N PRO A 130 6.88 -8.08 5.17
CA PRO A 130 6.68 -6.98 4.24
C PRO A 130 5.98 -7.50 2.98
N ALA A 131 4.82 -6.93 2.65
CA ALA A 131 4.24 -7.05 1.32
C ALA A 131 5.19 -6.33 0.35
N LEU A 132 6.04 -7.12 -0.31
CA LEU A 132 6.96 -6.61 -1.31
C LEU A 132 6.12 -6.03 -2.45
N ALA A 133 6.00 -4.70 -2.51
CA ALA A 133 5.48 -4.05 -3.70
C ALA A 133 6.30 -4.53 -4.90
N PRO A 134 5.68 -4.95 -6.01
CA PRO A 134 6.42 -5.39 -7.18
C PRO A 134 7.27 -4.21 -7.65
N ARG A 135 8.59 -4.33 -7.51
CA ARG A 135 9.54 -3.39 -8.12
C ARG A 135 9.25 -3.42 -9.63
N PRO A 136 9.01 -2.27 -10.29
CA PRO A 136 8.99 -2.24 -11.74
C PRO A 136 10.40 -2.60 -12.24
N GLY A 137 10.58 -3.89 -12.52
CA GLY A 137 11.84 -4.49 -12.94
C GLY A 137 12.14 -4.14 -14.38
N LYS A 138 13.35 -3.61 -14.56
CA LYS A 138 14.08 -3.44 -15.80
C LYS A 138 14.01 -4.69 -16.69
N ALA A 139 13.65 -4.50 -17.96
CA ALA A 139 14.21 -5.17 -19.14
C ALA A 139 13.90 -4.28 -20.35
#